data_AF-A0A661EY87-F1
#
_entry.id   AF-A0A661EY87-F1
#
_cell.length_a   1.000
_cell.length_b   1.000
_cell.length_c   1.000
_cell.angle_alpha   90.00
_cell.angle_beta   90.00
_cell.angle_gamma   90.00
#
_symmetry.space_group_name_H-M   'P 1'
#
loop_
_entity.id
_entity.type
_entity.pdbx_description
1 polymer ?
#
loop_
_entity_poly.entity_id
_entity_poly.type
_entity_poly.pdbx_seq_one_letter_code
_entity_poly.pdbx_strand_id
1 'polypeptide(L)'
;MKFELHQNATAPESSRPILEATEQALKFVPNLYRVMAESPAALTADQAMGQAQLLSALSAVEQQVVAITISIANGCEYCAAAHSTLATDTPLDDAFTKQAWQPLKTNYPVAATYHY
;
A
#
# COMPACT_ATOMS: atom_id res chain seq x y z
N MET A 1 15.75 -1.94 13.20
CA MET A 1 14.78 -1.47 14.21
C MET A 1 13.58 -2.39 14.19
N LYS A 2 12.92 -2.60 15.34
CA LYS A 2 11.69 -3.38 15.45
C LYS A 2 10.59 -2.43 15.92
N PHE A 3 9.53 -2.30 15.13
CA PHE A 3 8.36 -1.48 15.49
C PHE A 3 7.26 -2.34 16.08
N GLU A 4 6.45 -1.78 16.96
CA GLU A 4 5.22 -2.43 17.42
C GLU A 4 4.17 -2.42 16.30
N LEU A 5 3.40 -3.51 16.22
CA LEU A 5 2.20 -3.55 15.38
C LEU A 5 0.99 -3.30 16.28
N HIS A 6 0.63 -2.04 16.45
CA HIS A 6 -0.48 -1.70 17.35
C HIS A 6 -1.79 -2.37 16.93
N GLN A 7 -2.62 -2.64 17.94
CA GLN A 7 -4.04 -2.96 17.79
C GLN A 7 -4.85 -1.77 18.35
N ASN A 8 -6.17 -1.73 18.15
CA ASN A 8 -7.00 -0.66 18.73
C ASN A 8 -6.77 -0.51 20.25
N ALA A 9 -6.58 -1.61 20.97
CA ALA A 9 -6.30 -1.58 22.41
C ALA A 9 -4.92 -1.03 22.79
N THR A 10 -3.90 -1.20 21.92
CA THR A 10 -2.50 -0.81 22.23
C THR A 10 -2.05 0.46 21.53
N ALA A 11 -2.81 0.96 20.55
CA ALA A 11 -2.51 2.21 19.88
C ALA A 11 -2.71 3.42 20.81
N PRO A 12 -1.92 4.50 20.63
CA PRO A 12 -2.22 5.82 21.20
C PRO A 12 -3.68 6.21 20.95
N GLU A 13 -4.31 6.85 21.93
CA GLU A 13 -5.75 7.17 21.90
C GLU A 13 -6.18 7.90 20.62
N SER A 14 -5.37 8.85 20.15
CA SER A 14 -5.64 9.63 18.94
C SER A 14 -5.49 8.87 17.63
N SER A 15 -4.83 7.70 17.62
CA SER A 15 -4.72 6.84 16.42
C SER A 15 -5.87 5.83 16.33
N ARG A 16 -6.52 5.48 17.45
CA ARG A 16 -7.56 4.43 17.50
C ARG A 16 -8.73 4.69 16.53
N PRO A 17 -9.28 5.91 16.42
CA PRO A 17 -10.41 6.15 15.51
C PRO A 17 -10.06 5.85 14.05
N ILE A 18 -8.80 6.12 13.65
CA ILE A 18 -8.33 5.84 12.28
C ILE A 18 -8.23 4.33 12.05
N LEU A 19 -7.67 3.58 13.03
CA LEU A 19 -7.55 2.13 12.92
C LEU A 19 -8.93 1.45 12.91
N GLU A 20 -9.86 1.88 13.76
CA GLU A 20 -11.24 1.39 13.81
C GLU A 20 -11.98 1.65 12.49
N ALA A 21 -11.89 2.87 11.94
CA ALA A 21 -12.50 3.20 10.66
C ALA A 21 -11.90 2.37 9.51
N THR A 22 -10.58 2.16 9.54
CA THR A 22 -9.87 1.33 8.55
C THR A 22 -10.36 -0.12 8.62
N GLU A 23 -10.46 -0.69 9.81
CA GLU A 23 -10.96 -2.05 10.03
C GLU A 23 -12.41 -2.20 9.57
N GLN A 24 -13.25 -1.20 9.81
CA GLN A 24 -14.64 -1.23 9.35
C GLN A 24 -14.74 -1.21 7.82
N ALA A 25 -13.91 -0.41 7.15
CA ALA A 25 -13.90 -0.25 5.70
C ALA A 25 -13.29 -1.46 4.98
N LEU A 26 -12.14 -1.95 5.45
CA LEU A 26 -11.36 -2.98 4.76
C LEU A 26 -11.54 -4.38 5.35
N LYS A 27 -12.20 -4.51 6.52
CA LYS A 27 -12.31 -5.75 7.33
C LYS A 27 -10.99 -6.26 7.91
N PHE A 28 -9.92 -5.49 7.77
CA PHE A 28 -8.64 -5.68 8.43
C PHE A 28 -7.90 -4.34 8.52
N VAL A 29 -6.86 -4.25 9.35
CA VAL A 29 -5.97 -3.09 9.42
C VAL A 29 -4.62 -3.43 8.77
N PRO A 30 -4.18 -2.71 7.72
CA PRO A 30 -2.86 -2.91 7.12
C PRO A 30 -1.74 -2.78 8.17
N ASN A 31 -0.73 -3.65 8.11
CA ASN A 31 0.41 -3.57 9.03
C ASN A 31 1.13 -2.22 8.98
N LEU A 32 1.17 -1.55 7.83
CA LEU A 32 1.70 -0.18 7.73
C LEU A 32 0.94 0.78 8.65
N TYR A 33 -0.39 0.73 8.68
CA TYR A 33 -1.21 1.57 9.54
C TYR A 33 -1.01 1.23 11.01
N ARG A 34 -0.84 -0.07 11.31
CA ARG A 34 -0.53 -0.55 12.67
C ARG A 34 0.83 -0.05 13.18
N VAL A 35 1.83 0.08 12.31
CA VAL A 35 3.12 0.71 12.68
C VAL A 35 2.97 2.22 12.83
N MET A 36 2.34 2.87 11.85
CA MET A 36 2.18 4.33 11.86
C MET A 36 1.30 4.82 13.01
N ALA A 37 0.46 3.96 13.59
CA ALA A 37 -0.35 4.30 14.75
C ALA A 37 0.46 4.80 15.96
N GLU A 38 1.74 4.44 16.08
CA GLU A 38 2.67 5.02 17.07
C GLU A 38 2.74 6.55 16.93
N SER A 39 2.59 7.08 15.71
CA SER A 39 2.53 8.51 15.40
C SER A 39 1.19 8.86 14.74
N PRO A 40 0.21 9.36 15.51
CA PRO A 40 -1.09 9.78 14.98
C PRO A 40 -0.98 10.76 13.81
N ALA A 41 0.03 11.64 13.84
CA ALA A 41 0.29 12.59 12.75
C ALA A 41 0.74 11.90 11.46
N ALA A 42 1.64 10.90 11.54
CA ALA A 42 2.09 10.15 10.38
C ALA A 42 0.95 9.32 9.78
N LEU A 43 0.19 8.61 10.63
CA LEU A 43 -0.97 7.83 10.21
C LEU A 43 -2.03 8.70 9.51
N THR A 44 -2.32 9.88 10.07
CA THR A 44 -3.27 10.83 9.47
C THR A 44 -2.78 11.34 8.11
N ALA A 45 -1.50 11.70 8.01
CA ALA A 45 -0.92 12.20 6.76
C ALA A 45 -0.95 11.14 5.65
N ASP A 46 -0.60 9.89 5.98
CA ASP A 46 -0.64 8.78 5.03
C ASP A 46 -2.07 8.49 4.54
N GLN A 47 -3.04 8.42 5.46
CA GLN A 47 -4.44 8.24 5.10
C GLN A 47 -4.95 9.36 4.18
N ALA A 48 -4.61 10.62 4.48
CA ALA A 48 -4.99 11.76 3.65
C ALA A 48 -4.37 11.68 2.25
N MET A 49 -3.11 11.25 2.14
CA MET A 49 -2.43 11.03 0.86
C MET A 49 -3.11 9.92 0.05
N GLY A 50 -3.46 8.80 0.69
CA GLY A 50 -4.21 7.72 0.05
C GLY A 50 -5.56 8.19 -0.48
N GLN A 51 -6.31 8.97 0.31
CA GLN A 51 -7.59 9.55 -0.13
C GLN A 51 -7.42 10.51 -1.31
N ALA A 52 -6.39 11.36 -1.28
CA ALA A 52 -6.10 12.27 -2.38
C ALA A 52 -5.80 11.52 -3.69
N GLN A 53 -5.07 10.41 -3.60
CA GLN A 53 -4.77 9.56 -4.76
C GLN A 53 -6.04 8.96 -5.40
N LEU A 54 -7.00 8.53 -4.57
CA LEU A 54 -8.28 8.00 -5.04
C LEU A 54 -9.12 9.05 -5.80
N LEU A 55 -8.91 10.34 -5.51
CA LEU A 55 -9.59 11.46 -6.16
C LEU A 55 -8.86 11.99 -7.42
N SER A 56 -7.74 11.36 -7.79
CA SER A 56 -7.01 11.74 -9.00
C SER A 56 -7.80 11.45 -10.28
N ALA A 57 -7.32 11.97 -11.42
CA ALA A 57 -7.89 11.68 -12.73
C ALA A 57 -7.54 10.26 -13.26
N LEU A 58 -6.75 9.49 -12.51
CA LEU A 58 -6.32 8.15 -12.88
C LEU A 58 -7.45 7.15 -12.63
N SER A 59 -7.64 6.22 -13.56
CA SER A 59 -8.48 5.05 -13.35
C SER A 59 -7.94 4.16 -12.21
N ALA A 60 -8.79 3.30 -11.64
CA ALA A 60 -8.37 2.38 -10.59
C ALA A 60 -7.18 1.50 -11.01
N VAL A 61 -7.13 1.10 -12.29
CA VAL A 61 -6.00 0.38 -12.88
C VAL A 61 -4.74 1.26 -12.83
N GLU A 62 -4.78 2.45 -13.41
CA GLU A 62 -3.62 3.36 -13.46
C GLU A 62 -3.10 3.73 -12.06
N GLN A 63 -3.99 3.88 -11.08
CA GLN A 63 -3.61 4.13 -9.69
C GLN A 63 -2.73 2.99 -9.13
N GLN A 64 -3.10 1.73 -9.37
CA GLN A 64 -2.27 0.58 -8.93
C GLN A 64 -0.96 0.48 -9.71
N VAL A 65 -0.97 0.77 -11.02
CA VAL A 65 0.26 0.80 -11.83
C VAL A 65 1.28 1.78 -11.27
N VAL A 66 0.83 2.99 -10.93
CA VAL A 66 1.69 4.02 -10.32
C VAL A 66 2.21 3.54 -8.96
N ALA A 67 1.33 3.03 -8.09
CA ALA A 67 1.71 2.57 -6.76
C ALA A 67 2.73 1.42 -6.79
N ILE A 68 2.52 0.42 -7.65
CA ILE A 68 3.43 -0.71 -7.85
C ILE A 68 4.78 -0.22 -8.38
N THR A 69 4.75 0.63 -9.41
CA THR A 69 5.98 1.18 -10.04
C THR A 69 6.83 1.94 -9.03
N ILE A 70 6.22 2.83 -8.24
CA ILE A 70 6.92 3.60 -7.22
C ILE A 70 7.42 2.70 -6.09
N SER A 71 6.64 1.69 -5.69
CA SER A 71 7.04 0.73 -4.66
C SER A 71 8.33 0.00 -5.04
N ILE A 72 8.40 -0.47 -6.28
CA ILE A 72 9.57 -1.15 -6.83
C ILE A 72 10.75 -0.19 -6.96
N ALA A 73 10.51 1.01 -7.48
CA ALA A 73 11.56 2.01 -7.66
C ALA A 73 12.24 2.39 -6.33
N ASN A 74 11.52 2.30 -5.22
CA ASN A 74 12.02 2.56 -3.87
C ASN A 74 12.40 1.29 -3.09
N GLY A 75 12.31 0.09 -3.69
CA GLY A 75 12.59 -1.16 -2.99
C GLY A 75 11.67 -1.45 -1.80
N CYS A 76 10.43 -0.93 -1.81
CA CYS A 76 9.45 -1.23 -0.77
C CYS A 76 8.77 -2.58 -1.06
N GLU A 77 9.32 -3.67 -0.50
CA GLU A 77 8.76 -5.02 -0.62
C GLU A 77 7.32 -5.14 -0.12
N TYR A 78 7.03 -4.52 1.02
CA TYR A 78 5.69 -4.50 1.59
C TYR A 78 4.69 -3.83 0.66
N CYS A 79 5.05 -2.65 0.13
CA CYS A 79 4.19 -1.85 -0.73
C CYS A 79 3.94 -2.57 -2.08
N ALA A 80 5.00 -3.15 -2.66
CA ALA A 80 4.90 -3.91 -3.91
C ALA A 80 3.93 -5.09 -3.75
N ALA A 81 4.02 -5.84 -2.65
CA ALA A 81 3.10 -6.94 -2.37
C ALA A 81 1.66 -6.48 -2.11
N ALA A 82 1.49 -5.44 -1.30
CA ALA A 82 0.17 -4.89 -0.98
C ALA A 82 -0.55 -4.41 -2.25
N HIS A 83 0.10 -3.57 -3.07
CA HIS A 83 -0.53 -3.01 -4.27
C HIS A 83 -0.68 -4.02 -5.40
N SER A 84 0.20 -5.02 -5.50
CA SER A 84 0.00 -6.13 -6.44
C SER A 84 -1.21 -6.98 -6.08
N THR A 85 -1.50 -7.15 -4.79
CA THR A 85 -2.72 -7.83 -4.34
C THR A 85 -3.96 -6.99 -4.66
N LEU A 86 -3.93 -5.68 -4.38
CA LEU A 86 -5.06 -4.79 -4.71
C LEU A 86 -5.32 -4.69 -6.23
N ALA A 87 -4.28 -4.84 -7.04
CA ALA A 87 -4.40 -4.85 -8.50
C ALA A 87 -5.23 -6.03 -9.02
N THR A 88 -5.28 -7.18 -8.33
CA THR A 88 -6.08 -8.34 -8.76
C THR A 88 -7.58 -8.09 -8.68
N ASP A 89 -8.01 -7.12 -7.86
CA ASP A 89 -9.41 -6.71 -7.75
C ASP A 89 -9.81 -5.68 -8.83
N THR A 90 -8.87 -5.29 -9.70
CA THR A 90 -9.12 -4.39 -10.83
C THR A 90 -9.16 -5.16 -12.15
N PRO A 91 -9.74 -4.61 -13.24
CA PRO A 91 -9.71 -5.21 -14.57
C PRO A 91 -8.32 -5.23 -15.24
N LEU A 92 -7.24 -5.12 -14.46
CA LEU A 92 -5.88 -5.34 -14.93
C LEU A 92 -5.80 -6.75 -15.50
N ASP A 93 -5.64 -6.87 -16.81
CA ASP A 93 -5.45 -8.19 -17.40
C ASP A 93 -4.07 -8.76 -16.99
N ASP A 94 -3.98 -10.09 -16.95
CA ASP A 94 -2.74 -10.80 -16.66
C ASP A 94 -1.60 -10.40 -17.62
N ALA A 95 -1.95 -9.93 -18.81
CA ALA A 95 -1.02 -9.49 -19.85
C ALA A 95 -0.34 -8.16 -19.47
N PHE A 96 -1.09 -7.14 -19.05
CA PHE A 96 -0.57 -5.86 -18.60
C PHE A 96 0.35 -6.06 -17.40
N THR A 97 -0.08 -6.89 -16.46
CA THR A 97 0.70 -7.26 -15.28
C THR A 97 2.06 -7.81 -15.74
N LYS A 98 2.07 -8.90 -16.52
CA LYS A 98 3.32 -9.49 -17.04
C LYS A 98 4.17 -8.52 -17.87
N GLN A 99 3.55 -7.65 -18.66
CA GLN A 99 4.23 -6.74 -19.58
C GLN A 99 4.82 -5.52 -18.86
N ALA A 100 4.16 -5.00 -17.82
CA ALA A 100 4.70 -3.96 -16.94
C ALA A 100 5.84 -4.49 -16.06
N TRP A 101 5.76 -5.76 -15.62
CA TRP A 101 6.76 -6.36 -14.73
C TRP A 101 8.14 -6.58 -15.37
N GLN A 102 8.22 -6.89 -16.67
CA GLN A 102 9.50 -7.19 -17.31
C GLN A 102 10.46 -5.97 -17.37
N PRO A 103 10.01 -4.78 -17.80
CA PRO A 103 10.80 -3.55 -17.68
C PRO A 103 11.18 -3.22 -16.24
N LEU A 104 10.27 -3.47 -15.29
CA LEU A 104 10.51 -3.23 -13.87
C LEU A 104 11.63 -4.14 -13.33
N LYS A 105 11.64 -5.43 -13.66
CA LYS A 105 12.71 -6.38 -13.29
C LYS A 105 14.06 -6.03 -13.90
N THR A 106 14.04 -5.44 -15.10
CA THR A 106 15.26 -5.04 -15.80
C THR A 106 15.87 -3.76 -15.20
N ASN A 107 15.03 -2.77 -14.91
CA ASN A 107 15.48 -1.45 -14.47
C ASN A 107 15.58 -1.30 -12.94
N TYR A 108 14.93 -2.18 -12.18
CA TYR A 108 14.95 -2.19 -10.73
C TYR A 108 15.33 -3.59 -10.23
N PRO A 109 16.58 -3.82 -9.80
CA PRO A 109 17.05 -5.15 -9.38
C PRO A 109 16.22 -5.76 -8.24
N VAL A 110 15.67 -4.91 -7.37
CA VAL A 110 14.73 -5.31 -6.31
C VAL A 110 13.43 -5.87 -6.87
N ALA A 111 12.99 -5.48 -8.07
CA ALA A 111 11.81 -6.09 -8.69
C ALA A 111 12.03 -7.56 -9.07
N ALA A 112 13.28 -7.98 -9.29
CA ALA A 112 13.63 -9.35 -9.64
C ALA A 112 13.47 -10.33 -8.46
N THR A 113 13.37 -9.83 -7.22
CA THR A 113 13.13 -10.67 -6.03
C THR A 113 11.65 -11.01 -5.83
N TYR A 114 10.73 -10.34 -6.53
CA TYR A 114 9.31 -10.67 -6.46
C TYR A 114 8.90 -11.69 -7.53
N HIS A 115 8.25 -12.76 -7.07
CA HIS A 115 7.66 -13.78 -7.92
C HIS A 115 6.15 -13.54 -8.00
N TYR A 116 5.74 -12.89 -9.09
CA TYR A 116 4.36 -12.82 -9.57
C TYR A 116 4.32 -13.43 -10.98
#